data_AF-A0A972PXU0-F1
#
_entry.id   AF-A0A972PXU0-F1
#
_cell.length_a   1.000
_cell.length_b   1.000
_cell.length_c   1.000
_cell.angle_alpha   90.00
_cell.angle_beta   90.00
_cell.angle_gamma   90.00
#
_symmetry.space_group_name_H-M   'P 1'
#
loop_
_entity.id
_entity.type
_entity.pdbx_description
1 polymer ?
#
loop_
_entity_poly.entity_id
_entity_poly.type
_entity_poly.pdbx_seq_one_letter_code
_entity_poly.pdbx_strand_id
1 'polypeptide(L)'
;MKQKGFFYSYGEVPGLGILAVNELEGWQRVNLYGFGVDVDVIQKAIEDGCEADLLARGRLASRPAQSRVVIAGGVVFKGLTCLAGDGVGAEELLAELERGLPPFHALGAGEMEKTEDISPMRVYVFTYVGKVIGVSKVVFFEYATQVSLVGIYRDQDRNLVDELYTGLSSLRHFLTIPNPLRTDDRDQRVEVNMFMIRHPVKEELQGDFVRALIGVPGLVFYSFV
;
A
#
# COMPACT_ATOMS: atom_id res chain seq x y z
N MET A 1 14.77 6.58 -14.20
CA MET A 1 14.36 5.99 -12.90
C MET A 1 14.27 4.48 -13.01
N LYS A 2 15.00 3.72 -12.20
CA LYS A 2 14.97 2.25 -12.22
C LYS A 2 13.82 1.64 -11.40
N GLN A 3 13.23 2.38 -10.46
CA GLN A 3 12.13 1.87 -9.63
C GLN A 3 11.06 2.96 -9.42
N LYS A 4 9.83 2.70 -9.90
CA LYS A 4 8.67 3.60 -9.73
C LYS A 4 7.85 3.28 -8.48
N GLY A 5 7.82 2.03 -8.02
CA GLY A 5 7.08 1.59 -6.83
C GLY A 5 7.99 0.91 -5.81
N PHE A 6 7.75 1.17 -4.52
CA PHE A 6 8.54 0.65 -3.41
C PHE A 6 7.64 0.28 -2.22
N PHE A 7 8.17 -0.51 -1.29
CA PHE A 7 7.55 -0.71 0.03
C PHE A 7 8.17 0.26 1.01
N TYR A 8 7.41 0.71 2.01
CA TYR A 8 7.94 1.51 3.11
C TYR A 8 7.42 1.01 4.44
N SER A 9 8.09 1.35 5.53
CA SER A 9 7.59 1.22 6.90
C SER A 9 7.43 2.61 7.53
N TYR A 10 6.43 2.76 8.40
CA TYR A 10 6.35 3.83 9.38
C TYR A 10 6.21 3.20 10.76
N GLY A 11 7.33 3.08 11.48
CA GLY A 11 7.43 2.18 12.62
C GLY A 11 7.19 0.73 12.17
N GLU A 12 6.19 0.08 12.76
CA GLU A 12 5.82 -1.31 12.40
C GLU A 12 4.78 -1.38 11.27
N VAL A 13 4.35 -0.24 10.73
CA VAL A 13 3.25 -0.21 9.75
C VAL A 13 3.78 -0.18 8.31
N PRO A 14 3.56 -1.22 7.49
CA PRO A 14 3.87 -1.21 6.07
C PRO A 14 2.98 -0.27 5.25
N GLY A 15 3.54 0.21 4.15
CA GLY A 15 2.79 0.83 3.06
C GLY A 15 3.46 0.69 1.70
N LEU A 16 2.84 1.30 0.69
CA LEU A 16 3.28 1.30 -0.70
C LEU A 16 3.67 2.72 -1.10
N GLY A 17 4.85 2.90 -1.65
CA GLY A 17 5.32 4.16 -2.18
C GLY A 17 5.38 4.16 -3.70
N ILE A 18 5.10 5.30 -4.31
CA ILE A 18 5.35 5.55 -5.74
C ILE A 18 6.16 6.83 -5.89
N LEU A 19 7.25 6.73 -6.63
CA LEU A 19 7.99 7.86 -7.15
C LEU A 19 7.42 8.19 -8.54
N ALA A 20 6.88 9.39 -8.70
CA ALA A 20 6.25 9.82 -9.94
C ALA A 20 6.91 11.07 -10.51
N VAL A 21 7.00 11.09 -11.83
CA VAL A 21 7.62 12.16 -12.63
C VAL A 21 6.70 12.44 -13.80
N ASN A 22 6.45 13.72 -14.06
CA ASN A 22 5.80 14.18 -15.28
C ASN A 22 6.77 15.08 -16.03
N GLU A 23 7.33 14.56 -17.13
CA GLU A 23 8.31 15.28 -17.95
C GLU A 23 7.70 16.47 -18.70
N LEU A 24 6.41 16.42 -19.03
CA LEU A 24 5.72 17.48 -19.76
C LEU A 24 5.46 18.70 -18.87
N GLU A 25 5.02 18.45 -17.64
CA GLU A 25 4.70 19.49 -16.66
C GLU A 25 5.88 19.82 -15.72
N GLY A 26 6.98 19.09 -15.83
CA GLY A 26 8.23 19.33 -15.11
C GLY A 26 8.22 18.99 -13.62
N TRP A 27 7.17 18.35 -13.10
CA TRP A 27 7.07 18.04 -11.67
C TRP A 27 7.51 16.62 -11.32
N GLN A 28 7.92 16.46 -10.05
CA GLN A 28 8.26 15.20 -9.43
C GLN A 28 7.61 15.10 -8.04
N ARG A 29 7.29 13.89 -7.59
CA ARG A 29 6.63 13.69 -6.30
C ARG A 29 6.82 12.28 -5.72
N VAL A 30 6.62 12.20 -4.41
CA VAL A 30 6.50 10.94 -3.65
C VAL A 30 5.03 10.77 -3.26
N ASN A 31 4.44 9.65 -3.64
CA ASN A 31 3.11 9.25 -3.22
C ASN A 31 3.22 8.07 -2.25
N LEU A 32 2.69 8.23 -1.05
CA LEU A 32 2.62 7.18 -0.03
C LEU A 32 1.18 6.68 0.07
N TYR A 33 1.00 5.37 0.05
CA TYR A 33 -0.30 4.72 0.14
C TYR A 33 -0.31 3.72 1.30
N GLY A 34 -1.37 3.75 2.08
CA GLY A 34 -1.54 2.90 3.25
C GLY A 34 -2.97 2.87 3.75
N PHE A 35 -3.20 2.15 4.85
CA PHE A 35 -4.50 2.17 5.50
C PHE A 35 -4.76 3.55 6.11
N GLY A 36 -6.00 4.04 5.99
CA GLY A 36 -6.31 5.46 6.18
C GLY A 36 -5.85 6.05 7.51
N VAL A 37 -6.02 5.31 8.62
CA VAL A 37 -5.55 5.73 9.95
C VAL A 37 -4.04 5.93 9.96
N ASP A 38 -3.31 4.99 9.36
CA ASP A 38 -1.84 5.01 9.33
C ASP A 38 -1.32 6.14 8.44
N VAL A 39 -2.01 6.44 7.34
CA VAL A 39 -1.67 7.58 6.46
C VAL A 39 -1.93 8.93 7.14
N ASP A 40 -3.03 9.05 7.88
CA ASP A 40 -3.34 10.28 8.64
C ASP A 40 -2.27 10.52 9.74
N VAL A 41 -1.76 9.45 10.37
CA VAL A 41 -0.65 9.51 11.33
C VAL A 41 0.65 9.98 10.66
N ILE A 42 0.98 9.42 9.48
CA ILE A 42 2.17 9.83 8.71
C ILE A 42 2.07 11.30 8.30
N GLN A 43 0.91 11.75 7.81
CA GLN A 43 0.69 13.14 7.40
C GLN A 43 0.95 14.08 8.59
N LYS A 44 0.36 13.79 9.74
CA LYS A 44 0.57 14.60 10.95
C LYS A 44 2.04 14.61 11.38
N ALA A 45 2.74 13.49 11.29
CA ALA A 45 4.16 13.42 11.62
C ALA A 45 5.03 14.28 10.69
N ILE A 46 4.66 14.40 9.41
CA ILE A 46 5.32 15.32 8.47
C ILE A 46 5.08 16.77 8.88
N GLU A 47 3.82 17.12 9.12
CA GLU A 47 3.39 18.46 9.55
C GLU A 47 4.13 18.91 10.82
N ASP A 48 4.22 18.04 11.81
CA ASP A 48 4.84 18.33 13.11
C ASP A 48 6.39 18.25 13.07
N GLY A 49 6.96 17.45 12.17
CA GLY A 49 8.38 17.06 12.21
C GLY A 49 9.28 17.81 11.23
N CYS A 50 8.94 17.82 9.93
CA CYS A 50 9.87 18.29 8.89
C CYS A 50 9.24 19.18 7.82
N GLU A 51 7.91 19.35 7.77
CA GLU A 51 7.23 20.14 6.73
C GLU A 51 7.82 21.55 6.59
N ALA A 52 7.92 22.28 7.71
CA ALA A 52 8.35 23.67 7.69
C ALA A 52 9.79 23.84 7.19
N ASP A 53 10.71 22.95 7.59
CA ASP A 53 12.11 22.96 7.14
C ASP A 53 12.20 22.64 5.64
N LEU A 54 11.50 21.60 5.20
CA LEU A 54 11.51 21.17 3.80
C LEU A 54 10.90 22.21 2.87
N LEU A 55 9.85 22.93 3.30
CA LEU A 55 9.31 24.07 2.56
C LEU A 55 10.30 25.23 2.50
N ALA A 56 10.92 25.59 3.64
CA ALA A 56 11.87 26.70 3.71
C ALA A 56 13.12 26.45 2.84
N ARG A 57 13.56 25.19 2.74
CA ARG A 57 14.68 24.75 1.91
C ARG A 57 14.29 24.48 0.45
N GLY A 58 13.03 24.69 0.07
CA GLY A 58 12.53 24.43 -1.28
C GLY A 58 12.58 22.95 -1.69
N ARG A 59 12.60 22.03 -0.73
CA ARG A 59 12.53 20.58 -0.98
C ARG A 59 11.11 20.11 -1.25
N LEU A 60 10.15 20.68 -0.52
CA LEU A 60 8.73 20.57 -0.83
C LEU A 60 8.28 21.80 -1.61
N ALA A 61 7.49 21.60 -2.66
CA ALA A 61 6.81 22.70 -3.36
C ALA A 61 5.58 23.19 -2.60
N SER A 62 4.94 22.30 -1.83
CA SER A 62 3.73 22.60 -1.06
C SER A 62 3.61 21.66 0.13
N ARG A 63 2.70 21.99 1.05
CA ARG A 63 2.27 21.06 2.09
C ARG A 63 1.83 19.72 1.48
N PRO A 64 2.17 18.58 2.10
CA PRO A 64 1.66 17.29 1.68
C PRO A 64 0.13 17.30 1.64
N ALA A 65 -0.44 16.62 0.64
CA ALA A 65 -1.89 16.63 0.42
C ALA A 65 -2.43 15.21 0.23
N GLN A 66 -3.60 14.92 0.79
CA GLN A 66 -4.30 13.66 0.53
C GLN A 66 -4.68 13.59 -0.95
N SER A 67 -4.24 12.51 -1.61
CA SER A 67 -4.28 12.40 -3.08
C SER A 67 -5.37 11.46 -3.58
N ARG A 68 -5.64 10.37 -2.86
CA ARG A 68 -6.64 9.37 -3.24
C ARG A 68 -7.23 8.68 -2.02
N VAL A 69 -8.48 8.22 -2.12
CA VAL A 69 -9.12 7.39 -1.10
C VAL A 69 -9.95 6.30 -1.77
N VAL A 70 -9.69 5.03 -1.41
CA VAL A 70 -10.56 3.88 -1.75
C VAL A 70 -11.26 3.43 -0.48
N ILE A 71 -12.59 3.42 -0.48
CA ILE A 71 -13.42 3.02 0.66
C ILE A 71 -14.34 1.88 0.25
N ALA A 72 -14.20 0.72 0.88
CA ALA A 72 -15.12 -0.39 0.65
C ALA A 72 -15.27 -1.26 1.91
N GLY A 73 -16.52 -1.46 2.34
CA GLY A 73 -16.90 -2.26 3.51
C GLY A 73 -16.08 -1.99 4.76
N GLY A 74 -15.96 -0.70 5.11
CA GLY A 74 -15.26 -0.20 6.31
C GLY A 74 -13.74 -0.23 6.24
N VAL A 75 -13.16 -0.65 5.10
CA VAL A 75 -11.73 -0.53 4.83
C VAL A 75 -11.49 0.79 4.12
N VAL A 76 -10.56 1.59 4.64
CA VAL A 76 -10.14 2.86 4.05
C VAL A 76 -8.67 2.74 3.67
N PHE A 77 -8.38 2.98 2.40
CA PHE A 77 -7.02 3.06 1.87
C PHE A 77 -6.79 4.46 1.30
N LYS A 78 -5.79 5.18 1.81
CA LYS A 78 -5.52 6.58 1.47
C LYS A 78 -4.18 6.72 0.76
N GLY A 79 -4.07 7.77 -0.04
CA GLY A 79 -2.81 8.28 -0.60
C GLY A 79 -2.46 9.64 0.00
N LEU A 80 -1.17 9.85 0.26
CA LEU A 80 -0.56 11.12 0.64
C LEU A 80 0.48 11.48 -0.42
N THR A 81 0.39 12.69 -0.97
CA THR A 81 1.33 13.19 -1.98
C THR A 81 2.22 14.28 -1.39
N CYS A 82 3.52 14.10 -1.55
CA CYS A 82 4.55 15.09 -1.28
C CYS A 82 5.13 15.57 -2.62
N LEU A 83 4.84 16.82 -3.00
CA LEU A 83 5.31 17.42 -4.24
C LEU A 83 6.73 17.97 -4.06
N ALA A 84 7.67 17.56 -4.90
CA ALA A 84 9.05 18.05 -4.86
C ALA A 84 9.11 19.51 -5.33
N GLY A 85 9.98 20.29 -4.70
CA GLY A 85 10.30 21.64 -5.15
C GLY A 85 11.02 21.67 -6.51
N ASP A 86 11.08 22.85 -7.12
CA ASP A 86 11.72 23.03 -8.42
C ASP A 86 13.18 22.54 -8.41
N GLY A 87 13.51 21.68 -9.37
CA GLY A 87 14.85 21.08 -9.50
C GLY A 87 15.16 19.96 -8.50
N VAL A 88 14.22 19.58 -7.63
CA VAL A 88 14.38 18.48 -6.66
C VAL A 88 13.85 17.17 -7.23
N GLY A 89 14.66 16.11 -7.14
CA GLY A 89 14.27 14.78 -7.59
C GLY A 89 13.32 14.07 -6.62
N ALA A 90 12.44 13.19 -7.12
CA ALA A 90 11.58 12.38 -6.24
C ALA A 90 12.38 11.48 -5.28
N GLU A 91 13.50 10.90 -5.74
CA GLU A 91 14.41 10.11 -4.91
C GLU A 91 15.10 10.97 -3.84
N GLU A 92 15.45 12.22 -4.17
CA GLU A 92 16.03 13.16 -3.21
C GLU A 92 15.02 13.59 -2.14
N LEU A 93 13.77 13.87 -2.55
CA LEU A 93 12.69 14.16 -1.62
C LEU A 93 12.41 12.98 -0.70
N LEU A 94 12.39 11.74 -1.22
CA LEU A 94 12.23 10.53 -0.40
C LEU A 94 13.31 10.46 0.68
N ALA A 95 14.58 10.67 0.32
CA ALA A 95 15.69 10.66 1.27
C ALA A 95 15.63 11.79 2.31
N GLU A 96 15.05 12.95 1.96
CA GLU A 96 14.79 14.02 2.94
C GLU A 96 13.64 13.64 3.88
N LEU A 97 12.59 12.98 3.39
CA LEU A 97 11.49 12.47 4.22
C LEU A 97 11.98 11.42 5.22
N GLU A 98 12.78 10.44 4.78
CA GLU A 98 13.39 9.43 5.67
C GLU A 98 14.26 10.07 6.78
N ARG A 99 15.02 11.12 6.45
CA ARG A 99 15.81 11.85 7.45
C ARG A 99 14.94 12.68 8.40
N GLY A 100 13.87 13.28 7.89
CA GLY A 100 12.97 14.17 8.64
C GLY A 100 11.90 13.44 9.46
N LEU A 101 11.68 12.15 9.20
CA LEU A 101 10.67 11.31 9.82
C LEU A 101 11.33 10.02 10.32
N PRO A 102 11.96 10.01 11.50
CA PRO A 102 12.74 8.86 11.96
C PRO A 102 12.03 7.49 11.94
N PRO A 103 10.70 7.38 12.14
CA PRO A 103 10.01 6.09 11.98
C PRO A 103 9.77 5.68 10.52
N PHE A 104 9.92 6.58 9.56
CA PHE A 104 9.67 6.35 8.13
C PHE A 104 10.94 5.83 7.43
N HIS A 105 10.80 4.72 6.72
CA HIS A 105 11.91 4.12 5.99
C HIS A 105 11.44 3.42 4.71
N ALA A 106 12.14 3.63 3.60
CA ALA A 106 11.89 2.93 2.35
C ALA A 106 12.60 1.57 2.35
N LEU A 107 11.84 0.50 2.13
CA LEU A 107 12.30 -0.87 2.34
C LEU A 107 12.98 -1.45 1.11
N GLY A 108 14.19 -1.95 1.33
CA GLY A 108 14.94 -2.79 0.40
C GLY A 108 14.60 -4.28 0.54
N ALA A 109 15.07 -5.08 -0.42
CA ALA A 109 14.84 -6.53 -0.44
C ALA A 109 15.43 -7.27 0.77
N GLY A 110 16.48 -6.74 1.41
CA GLY A 110 17.11 -7.35 2.59
C GLY A 110 16.36 -7.10 3.89
N GLU A 111 15.38 -6.20 3.89
CA GLU A 111 14.61 -5.78 5.08
C GLU A 111 13.24 -6.48 5.13
N MET A 112 12.98 -7.33 4.14
CA MET A 112 11.74 -8.09 4.01
C MET A 112 12.05 -9.58 4.07
N GLU A 113 11.33 -10.28 4.93
CA GLU A 113 11.40 -11.73 5.03
C GLU A 113 10.06 -12.35 4.62
N LYS A 114 10.11 -13.48 3.93
CA LYS A 114 8.89 -14.21 3.57
C LYS A 114 8.23 -14.69 4.85
N THR A 115 6.93 -14.42 4.99
CA THR A 115 6.15 -14.94 6.10
C THR A 115 5.29 -16.14 5.67
N GLU A 116 5.15 -17.09 6.58
CA GLU A 116 4.30 -18.28 6.40
C GLU A 116 3.03 -18.22 7.25
N ASP A 117 2.80 -17.11 7.96
CA ASP A 117 1.60 -16.88 8.75
C ASP A 117 1.18 -15.39 8.75
N ILE A 118 -0.12 -15.13 8.86
CA ILE A 118 -0.71 -13.78 8.87
C ILE A 118 -1.48 -13.58 10.18
N SER A 119 -0.95 -12.72 11.03
CA SER A 119 -1.60 -12.29 12.27
C SER A 119 -2.62 -11.19 12.00
N PRO A 120 -3.80 -11.24 12.64
CA PRO A 120 -4.77 -10.17 12.53
C PRO A 120 -4.33 -8.82 13.09
N MET A 121 -3.30 -8.82 13.95
CA MET A 121 -2.76 -7.60 14.57
C MET A 121 -1.75 -6.87 13.69
N ARG A 122 -1.37 -7.45 12.56
CA ARG A 122 -0.31 -6.95 11.69
C ARG A 122 -0.84 -6.62 10.31
N VAL A 123 -0.16 -5.69 9.67
CA VAL A 123 -0.27 -5.45 8.24
C VAL A 123 0.96 -6.07 7.60
N TYR A 124 0.77 -6.67 6.43
CA TYR A 124 1.85 -7.33 5.68
C TYR A 124 1.96 -6.71 4.31
N VAL A 125 3.15 -6.73 3.71
CA VAL A 125 3.29 -6.46 2.28
C VAL A 125 3.15 -7.78 1.51
N PHE A 126 2.66 -7.71 0.28
CA PHE A 126 2.60 -8.87 -0.60
C PHE A 126 3.03 -8.50 -2.01
N THR A 127 3.46 -9.53 -2.75
CA THR A 127 3.58 -9.45 -4.20
C THR A 127 2.76 -10.57 -4.85
N TYR A 128 2.26 -10.32 -6.05
CA TYR A 128 1.73 -11.36 -6.93
C TYR A 128 2.59 -11.45 -8.18
N VAL A 129 3.15 -12.65 -8.42
CA VAL A 129 4.11 -13.00 -9.47
C VAL A 129 5.29 -12.02 -9.61
N GLY A 130 5.65 -11.35 -8.50
CA GLY A 130 6.71 -10.35 -8.43
C GLY A 130 6.45 -9.03 -9.18
N LYS A 131 5.21 -8.79 -9.67
CA LYS A 131 4.87 -7.61 -10.47
C LYS A 131 3.82 -6.71 -9.82
N VAL A 132 2.75 -7.32 -9.31
CA VAL A 132 1.72 -6.59 -8.57
C VAL A 132 2.16 -6.52 -7.12
N ILE A 133 2.14 -5.34 -6.53
CA ILE A 133 2.55 -5.13 -5.14
C ILE A 133 1.36 -4.62 -4.32
N GLY A 134 1.31 -5.00 -3.06
CA GLY A 134 0.22 -4.58 -2.19
C GLY A 134 0.53 -4.73 -0.71
N VAL A 135 -0.44 -4.32 0.10
CA VAL A 135 -0.49 -4.55 1.54
C VAL A 135 -1.77 -5.30 1.90
N SER A 136 -1.68 -6.15 2.91
CA SER A 136 -2.81 -6.89 3.43
C SER A 136 -3.03 -6.63 4.91
N LYS A 137 -4.30 -6.50 5.31
CA LYS A 137 -4.72 -6.30 6.70
C LYS A 137 -5.96 -7.12 7.00
N VAL A 138 -5.99 -7.74 8.18
CA VAL A 138 -7.22 -8.30 8.74
C VAL A 138 -7.96 -7.17 9.46
N VAL A 139 -9.24 -7.02 9.17
CA VAL A 139 -10.11 -5.99 9.72
C VAL A 139 -11.27 -6.66 10.43
N PHE A 140 -11.43 -6.34 11.71
CA PHE A 140 -12.55 -6.83 12.52
C PHE A 140 -13.68 -5.81 12.51
N PHE A 141 -14.87 -6.27 12.12
CA PHE A 141 -16.14 -5.60 12.40
C PHE A 141 -16.86 -6.39 13.48
N GLU A 142 -17.71 -5.70 14.23
CA GLU A 142 -18.47 -6.20 15.40
C GLU A 142 -19.08 -7.61 15.21
N TYR A 143 -19.39 -8.00 13.96
CA TYR A 143 -19.90 -9.33 13.60
C TYR A 143 -19.28 -9.93 12.31
N ALA A 144 -18.14 -9.42 11.82
CA ALA A 144 -17.54 -9.92 10.59
C ALA A 144 -16.04 -9.65 10.51
N THR A 145 -15.26 -10.69 10.22
CA THR A 145 -13.82 -10.54 9.94
C THR A 145 -13.61 -10.41 8.44
N GLN A 146 -12.84 -9.40 8.01
CA GLN A 146 -12.48 -9.18 6.62
C GLN A 146 -10.96 -9.24 6.44
N VAL A 147 -10.47 -10.09 5.55
CA VAL A 147 -9.08 -10.00 5.10
C VAL A 147 -9.04 -9.19 3.80
N SER A 148 -8.33 -8.07 3.84
CA SER A 148 -8.26 -7.12 2.73
C SER A 148 -6.89 -7.16 2.09
N LEU A 149 -6.84 -7.39 0.78
CA LEU A 149 -5.64 -7.22 -0.04
C LEU A 149 -5.84 -5.95 -0.85
N VAL A 150 -4.96 -4.98 -0.65
CA VAL A 150 -4.98 -3.70 -1.36
C VAL A 150 -3.67 -3.55 -2.10
N GLY A 151 -3.70 -3.23 -3.38
CA GLY A 151 -2.48 -3.16 -4.18
C GLY A 151 -2.54 -2.17 -5.30
N ILE A 152 -1.39 -1.98 -5.92
CA ILE A 152 -1.19 -1.10 -7.08
C ILE A 152 -0.63 -1.92 -8.24
N TYR A 153 -1.06 -1.57 -9.46
CA TYR A 153 -0.63 -2.23 -10.69
C TYR A 153 -0.61 -1.25 -11.87
N ARG A 154 0.20 -1.59 -12.87
CA ARG A 154 0.21 -0.87 -14.15
C ARG A 154 -0.90 -1.41 -15.05
N ASP A 155 -1.38 -0.59 -15.98
CA ASP A 155 -2.42 -1.02 -16.94
C ASP A 155 -2.05 -2.31 -17.69
N GLN A 156 -0.78 -2.47 -18.07
CA GLN A 156 -0.29 -3.68 -18.75
C GLN A 156 -0.29 -4.95 -17.89
N ASP A 157 -0.37 -4.82 -16.56
CA ASP A 157 -0.36 -5.92 -15.61
C ASP A 157 -1.79 -6.25 -15.12
N ARG A 158 -2.83 -5.69 -15.75
CA ARG A 158 -4.24 -5.89 -15.37
C ARG A 158 -4.65 -7.36 -15.34
N ASN A 159 -4.20 -8.16 -16.29
CA ASN A 159 -4.49 -9.59 -16.33
C ASN A 159 -4.02 -10.32 -15.08
N LEU A 160 -2.91 -9.88 -14.46
CA LEU A 160 -2.40 -10.48 -13.24
C LEU A 160 -3.34 -10.24 -12.05
N VAL A 161 -4.03 -9.10 -12.02
CA VAL A 161 -5.04 -8.82 -10.99
C VAL A 161 -6.28 -9.70 -11.18
N ASP A 162 -6.66 -9.97 -12.44
CA ASP A 162 -7.76 -10.88 -12.77
C ASP A 162 -7.43 -12.34 -12.42
N GLU A 163 -6.19 -12.77 -12.69
CA GLU A 163 -5.64 -14.07 -12.28
C GLU A 163 -5.63 -14.20 -10.75
N LEU A 164 -5.13 -13.18 -10.03
CA LEU A 164 -5.16 -13.14 -8.57
C LEU A 164 -6.59 -13.25 -8.04
N TYR A 165 -7.53 -12.45 -8.57
CA TYR A 165 -8.94 -12.49 -8.14
C TYR A 165 -9.56 -13.88 -8.38
N THR A 166 -9.25 -14.52 -9.50
CA THR A 166 -9.71 -15.88 -9.81
C THR A 166 -9.14 -16.89 -8.82
N GLY A 167 -7.84 -16.82 -8.52
CA GLY A 167 -7.18 -17.66 -7.53
C GLY A 167 -7.81 -17.50 -6.14
N LEU A 168 -8.05 -16.26 -5.72
CA LEU A 168 -8.70 -15.94 -4.44
C LEU A 168 -10.16 -16.41 -4.37
N SER A 169 -10.89 -16.38 -5.50
CA SER A 169 -12.27 -16.85 -5.56
C SER A 169 -12.41 -18.37 -5.34
N SER A 170 -11.32 -19.13 -5.52
CA SER A 170 -11.30 -20.56 -5.17
C SER A 170 -11.45 -20.81 -3.66
N LEU A 171 -11.19 -19.80 -2.83
CA LEU A 171 -11.28 -19.86 -1.36
C LEU A 171 -12.71 -19.67 -0.82
N ARG A 172 -13.73 -19.63 -1.69
CA ARG A 172 -15.15 -19.38 -1.35
C ARG A 172 -15.73 -20.17 -0.18
N HIS A 173 -15.22 -21.36 0.10
CA HIS A 173 -15.73 -22.23 1.17
C HIS A 173 -15.46 -21.65 2.57
N PHE A 174 -14.41 -20.82 2.69
CA PHE A 174 -14.03 -20.11 3.91
C PHE A 174 -14.80 -18.80 4.12
N LEU A 175 -15.55 -18.34 3.12
CA LEU A 175 -16.16 -17.01 3.10
C LEU A 175 -17.62 -17.04 3.51
N THR A 176 -18.10 -15.97 4.17
CA THR A 176 -19.52 -15.76 4.47
C THR A 176 -20.30 -15.34 3.21
N ILE A 177 -19.63 -14.67 2.26
CA ILE A 177 -20.16 -14.37 0.92
C ILE A 177 -19.39 -15.23 -0.09
N PRO A 178 -20.07 -15.92 -1.03
CA PRO A 178 -19.43 -16.92 -1.90
C PRO A 178 -18.32 -16.41 -2.84
N ASN A 179 -18.14 -15.09 -2.97
CA ASN A 179 -17.09 -14.49 -3.78
C ASN A 179 -16.40 -13.35 -3.01
N PRO A 180 -15.08 -13.16 -3.20
CA PRO A 180 -14.41 -11.99 -2.69
C PRO A 180 -14.95 -10.71 -3.36
N LEU A 181 -14.98 -9.63 -2.60
CA LEU A 181 -15.51 -8.34 -3.06
C LEU A 181 -14.37 -7.49 -3.61
N ARG A 182 -14.41 -7.15 -4.90
CA ARG A 182 -13.39 -6.34 -5.57
C ARG A 182 -13.87 -4.91 -5.81
N THR A 183 -12.97 -3.96 -5.60
CA THR A 183 -13.12 -2.55 -5.95
C THR A 183 -11.85 -2.11 -6.67
N ASP A 184 -11.98 -1.54 -7.86
CA ASP A 184 -10.88 -0.97 -8.62
C ASP A 184 -10.99 0.55 -8.63
N ASP A 185 -9.84 1.20 -8.67
CA ASP A 185 -9.74 2.64 -8.80
C ASP A 185 -8.49 3.05 -9.60
N ARG A 186 -8.46 4.27 -10.13
CA ARG A 186 -7.30 4.79 -10.86
C ARG A 186 -6.85 6.12 -10.30
N ASP A 187 -5.57 6.21 -9.94
CA ASP A 187 -4.92 7.48 -9.63
C ASP A 187 -4.34 8.06 -10.92
N GLN A 188 -5.12 8.92 -11.58
CA GLN A 188 -4.73 9.58 -12.83
C GLN A 188 -3.45 10.40 -12.70
N ARG A 189 -3.12 10.87 -11.50
CA ARG A 189 -1.99 11.77 -11.30
C ARG A 189 -0.65 11.03 -11.30
N VAL A 190 -0.61 9.75 -10.94
CA VAL A 190 0.61 8.89 -11.03
C VAL A 190 0.49 7.81 -12.10
N GLU A 191 -0.63 7.76 -12.83
CA GLU A 191 -0.93 6.75 -13.85
C GLU A 191 -0.84 5.31 -13.35
N VAL A 192 -1.29 5.07 -12.12
CA VAL A 192 -1.39 3.71 -11.56
C VAL A 192 -2.84 3.33 -11.30
N ASN A 193 -3.13 2.04 -11.42
CA ASN A 193 -4.38 1.47 -10.96
C ASN A 193 -4.20 0.93 -9.56
N MET A 194 -5.28 0.99 -8.79
CA MET A 194 -5.40 0.49 -7.44
C MET A 194 -6.52 -0.54 -7.42
N PHE A 195 -6.37 -1.57 -6.60
CA PHE A 195 -7.45 -2.51 -6.33
C PHE A 195 -7.55 -2.79 -4.84
N MET A 196 -8.74 -3.17 -4.41
CA MET A 196 -9.02 -3.72 -3.09
C MET A 196 -9.85 -4.99 -3.28
N ILE A 197 -9.33 -6.12 -2.82
CA ILE A 197 -10.05 -7.41 -2.77
C ILE A 197 -10.27 -7.76 -1.30
N ARG A 198 -11.53 -7.93 -0.92
CA ARG A 198 -11.94 -8.20 0.47
C ARG A 198 -12.56 -9.59 0.58
N HIS A 199 -12.13 -10.31 1.60
CA HIS A 199 -12.59 -11.65 1.93
C HIS A 199 -13.38 -11.59 3.24
N PRO A 200 -14.71 -11.63 3.19
CA PRO A 200 -15.49 -11.73 4.41
C PRO A 200 -15.41 -13.17 4.91
N VAL A 201 -14.57 -13.42 5.92
CA VAL A 201 -14.20 -14.77 6.38
C VAL A 201 -15.16 -15.23 7.47
N LYS A 202 -15.56 -16.50 7.43
CA LYS A 202 -16.29 -17.15 8.51
C LYS A 202 -15.41 -17.19 9.77
N GLU A 203 -15.97 -16.81 10.91
CA GLU A 203 -15.22 -16.63 12.14
C GLU A 203 -14.49 -17.91 12.56
N GLU A 204 -15.16 -19.05 12.44
CA GLU A 204 -14.65 -20.37 12.80
C GLU A 204 -13.57 -20.90 11.86
N LEU A 205 -13.37 -20.29 10.67
CA LEU A 205 -12.43 -20.77 9.65
C LEU A 205 -11.26 -19.82 9.39
N GLN A 206 -11.05 -18.80 10.21
CA GLN A 206 -10.01 -17.77 9.97
C GLN A 206 -8.59 -18.37 9.82
N GLY A 207 -8.21 -19.29 10.70
CA GLY A 207 -6.88 -19.91 10.65
C GLY A 207 -6.67 -20.77 9.39
N ASP A 208 -7.70 -21.52 8.97
CA ASP A 208 -7.63 -22.31 7.74
C ASP A 208 -7.62 -21.42 6.49
N PHE A 209 -8.37 -20.31 6.52
CA PHE A 209 -8.35 -19.31 5.46
C PHE A 209 -6.95 -18.70 5.28
N VAL A 210 -6.27 -18.32 6.36
CA VAL A 210 -4.90 -17.76 6.30
C VAL A 210 -3.93 -18.75 5.68
N ARG A 211 -3.97 -20.02 6.10
CA ARG A 211 -3.15 -21.08 5.50
C ARG A 211 -3.44 -21.26 4.01
N ALA A 212 -4.71 -21.28 3.63
CA ALA A 212 -5.11 -21.41 2.23
C ALA A 212 -4.73 -20.19 1.38
N LEU A 213 -4.81 -18.98 1.96
CA LEU A 213 -4.44 -17.72 1.33
C LEU A 213 -2.94 -17.68 1.00
N ILE A 214 -2.08 -18.08 1.95
CA ILE A 214 -0.62 -18.16 1.74
C ILE A 214 -0.27 -19.23 0.70
N GLY A 215 -1.12 -20.24 0.53
CA GLY A 215 -0.99 -21.28 -0.49
C GLY A 215 -1.40 -20.87 -1.91
N VAL A 216 -1.94 -19.66 -2.13
CA VAL A 216 -2.36 -19.21 -3.47
C VAL A 216 -1.13 -19.08 -4.39
N PRO A 217 -1.07 -19.80 -5.53
CA PRO A 217 0.10 -19.76 -6.40
C PRO A 217 0.44 -18.35 -6.88
N GLY A 218 1.70 -17.96 -6.74
CA GLY A 218 2.21 -16.65 -7.15
C GLY A 218 1.98 -15.53 -6.14
N LEU A 219 1.15 -15.72 -5.12
CA LEU A 219 0.97 -14.76 -4.03
C LEU A 219 2.00 -15.02 -2.93
N VAL A 220 2.78 -14.01 -2.57
CA VAL A 220 3.82 -14.12 -1.53
C VAL A 220 3.68 -12.96 -0.57
N PHE A 221 3.62 -13.27 0.73
CA PHE A 221 3.56 -12.29 1.82
C PHE A 221 4.93 -12.11 2.46
N TYR A 222 5.20 -10.91 2.94
CA TYR A 222 6.42 -10.57 3.65
C TYR A 222 6.13 -9.79 4.93
N SER A 223 6.93 -10.05 5.96
CA SER A 223 7.08 -9.22 7.16
C SER A 223 8.39 -8.45 7.12
N PHE A 224 8.48 -7.43 7.98
CA PHE A 224 9.70 -6.67 8.18
C PHE A 224 10.56 -7.35 9.25
N VAL A 225 11.88 -7.30 9.06
CA VAL A 225 12.89 -7.84 9.97
C VAL A 225 13.11 -6.91 11.16
#